data_AF-H5SGU4-F1
#
_entry.id   AF-H5SGU4-F1
#
_cell.length_a   1.000
_cell.length_b   1.000
_cell.length_c   1.000
_cell.angle_alpha   90.00
_cell.angle_beta   90.00
_cell.angle_gamma   90.00
#
_symmetry.space_group_name_H-M   'P 1'
#
loop_
_entity.id
_entity.type
_entity.pdbx_description
1 polymer ?
#
loop_
_entity_poly.entity_id
_entity_poly.type
_entity_poly.pdbx_seq_one_letter_code
_entity_poly.pdbx_strand_id
1 'polypeptide(L)'
;MLQQTQVRTVIPYFQKFMEAFPTLQALAEARLDLVLEHWAGLGYYARARNLHRAAKILMAEYGGEIPADLEALLRLPGIGRSTAGAILSLGFDQPAPILDGNVKRLWSRLHGLKERLDTASAERRLWALSVHYLPRERNAEYTQALMDFGAKICTRTHPRCLECVLQDACLAHRSGWVAELPVARARQKPVKFSYWLLLRDEDGRIYLEQRPPVGIWAGLWAPPQWDSREALEAQCQNLGIRPETLTWLPAREHGFSHYLLYYTPALAQLVEPLPMLHDRPACWLKPKTSSQLALPAPVKRLLAELA
;
A
#
# COMPACT_ATOMS: atom_id res chain seq x y z
N MET A 1 -1.65 -4.91 -7.65
CA MET A 1 -2.05 -3.53 -7.32
C MET A 1 -3.36 -3.38 -6.54
N LEU A 2 -4.36 -4.25 -6.74
CA LEU A 2 -5.69 -4.11 -6.10
C LEU A 2 -5.75 -4.45 -4.59
N GLN A 3 -4.69 -5.02 -4.01
CA GLN A 3 -4.63 -5.30 -2.57
C GLN A 3 -4.80 -4.01 -1.74
N GLN A 4 -5.95 -3.82 -1.09
CA GLN A 4 -6.25 -2.60 -0.32
C GLN A 4 -6.20 -1.29 -1.15
N THR A 5 -6.51 -1.35 -2.44
CA THR A 5 -6.59 -0.17 -3.31
C THR A 5 -7.82 -0.27 -4.22
N GLN A 6 -8.57 0.82 -4.38
CA GLN A 6 -9.78 0.83 -5.20
C GLN A 6 -9.45 0.68 -6.68
N VAL A 7 -10.31 -0.01 -7.43
CA VAL A 7 -10.14 -0.26 -8.88
C VAL A 7 -9.91 1.06 -9.64
N ARG A 8 -10.76 2.08 -9.42
CA ARG A 8 -10.63 3.41 -10.06
C ARG A 8 -9.27 4.06 -9.86
N THR A 9 -8.65 3.83 -8.70
CA THR A 9 -7.32 4.36 -8.37
C THR A 9 -6.24 3.55 -9.08
N VAL A 10 -6.42 2.23 -9.22
CA VAL A 10 -5.43 1.33 -9.83
C VAL A 10 -5.37 1.47 -11.35
N ILE A 11 -6.50 1.69 -12.05
CA ILE A 11 -6.56 1.74 -13.52
C ILE A 11 -5.41 2.54 -14.16
N PRO A 12 -5.22 3.84 -13.85
CA PRO A 12 -4.18 4.64 -14.50
C PRO A 12 -2.76 4.20 -14.13
N TYR A 13 -2.56 3.61 -12.95
CA TYR A 13 -1.25 3.08 -12.56
C TYR A 13 -0.96 1.77 -13.26
N PHE A 14 -1.95 0.88 -13.38
CA PHE A 14 -1.79 -0.37 -14.08
C PHE A 14 -1.43 -0.15 -15.55
N GLN A 15 -2.11 0.77 -16.24
CA GLN A 15 -1.81 1.12 -17.62
C GLN A 15 -0.35 1.58 -17.79
N LYS A 16 0.08 2.60 -17.04
CA LYS A 16 1.46 3.11 -17.07
C LYS A 16 2.50 2.07 -16.66
N PHE A 17 2.16 1.20 -15.71
CA PHE A 17 3.07 0.15 -15.24
C PHE A 17 3.25 -0.94 -16.29
N MET A 18 2.18 -1.33 -17.00
CA MET A 18 2.25 -2.30 -18.10
C MET A 18 2.93 -1.71 -19.34
N GLU A 19 2.80 -0.40 -19.59
CA GLU A 19 3.56 0.29 -20.64
C GLU A 19 5.07 0.25 -20.38
N ALA A 20 5.49 0.50 -19.13
CA ALA A 20 6.90 0.50 -18.74
C ALA A 20 7.48 -0.91 -18.56
N PHE A 21 6.67 -1.85 -18.06
CA PHE A 21 7.07 -3.23 -17.76
C PHE A 21 6.09 -4.21 -18.42
N PRO A 22 6.13 -4.35 -19.77
CA PRO A 22 5.16 -5.15 -20.51
C PRO A 22 5.30 -6.65 -20.28
N THR A 23 6.47 -7.11 -19.82
CA THR A 23 6.76 -8.52 -19.55
C THR A 23 7.31 -8.71 -18.15
N LEU A 24 7.22 -9.95 -17.65
CA LEU A 24 7.81 -10.33 -16.37
C LEU A 24 9.33 -10.12 -16.37
N GLN A 25 10.00 -10.41 -17.49
CA GLN A 25 11.43 -10.16 -17.68
C GLN A 25 11.77 -8.67 -17.56
N ALA A 26 11.04 -7.80 -18.26
CA ALA A 26 11.27 -6.35 -18.20
C ALA A 26 11.14 -5.82 -16.76
N LEU A 27 10.17 -6.33 -15.99
CA LEU A 27 10.03 -6.00 -14.58
C LEU A 27 11.19 -6.52 -13.72
N ALA A 28 11.68 -7.73 -13.97
CA ALA A 28 12.76 -8.35 -13.21
C ALA A 28 14.13 -7.70 -13.46
N GLU A 29 14.39 -7.25 -14.68
CA GLU A 29 15.63 -6.57 -15.09
C GLU A 29 15.66 -5.09 -14.66
N ALA A 30 14.49 -4.50 -14.41
CA ALA A 30 14.38 -3.10 -14.02
C ALA A 30 15.12 -2.79 -12.70
N ARG A 31 15.62 -1.56 -12.61
CA ARG A 31 16.09 -1.01 -11.33
C ARG A 31 14.92 -0.84 -10.37
N LEU A 32 15.13 -1.15 -9.08
CA LEU A 32 14.09 -1.02 -8.07
C LEU A 32 13.55 0.41 -7.97
N ASP A 33 14.40 1.43 -8.08
CA ASP A 33 13.99 2.84 -8.01
C ASP A 33 12.94 3.18 -9.07
N LEU A 34 13.12 2.69 -10.31
CA LEU A 34 12.19 2.88 -11.41
C LEU A 34 10.84 2.18 -11.13
N VAL A 35 10.88 0.96 -10.60
CA VAL A 35 9.65 0.24 -10.19
C VAL A 35 8.91 1.01 -9.09
N LEU A 36 9.64 1.60 -8.13
CA LEU A 36 9.06 2.42 -7.06
C LEU A 36 8.50 3.75 -7.58
N GLU A 37 9.12 4.35 -8.59
CA GLU A 37 8.63 5.55 -9.28
C GLU A 37 7.26 5.29 -9.92
N HIS A 38 7.12 4.21 -10.69
CA HIS A 38 5.84 3.80 -11.28
C HIS A 38 4.78 3.38 -10.24
N TRP A 39 5.19 3.09 -9.00
CA TRP A 39 4.29 2.79 -7.88
C TRP A 39 3.98 4.01 -7.00
N ALA A 40 4.69 5.13 -7.18
CA ALA A 40 4.62 6.30 -6.31
C ALA A 40 3.21 6.89 -6.28
N GLY A 41 2.59 6.86 -5.11
CA GLY A 41 1.22 7.32 -4.88
C GLY A 41 0.19 6.21 -4.64
N LEU A 42 0.47 4.95 -4.99
CA LEU A 42 -0.41 3.81 -4.67
C LEU A 42 -0.36 3.39 -3.19
N GLY A 43 0.66 3.85 -2.45
CA GLY A 43 0.91 3.45 -1.07
C GLY A 43 1.31 1.97 -0.93
N TYR A 44 1.57 1.55 0.31
CA TYR A 44 1.99 0.18 0.64
C TYR A 44 3.13 -0.34 -0.26
N TYR A 45 4.25 0.41 -0.29
CA TYR A 45 5.39 0.18 -1.19
C TYR A 45 6.09 -1.17 -1.03
N ALA A 46 5.88 -1.85 0.10
CA ALA A 46 6.29 -3.24 0.25
C ALA A 46 5.70 -4.15 -0.84
N ARG A 47 4.49 -3.84 -1.35
CA ARG A 47 3.88 -4.57 -2.47
C ARG A 47 4.72 -4.49 -3.74
N ALA A 48 5.22 -3.30 -4.08
CA ALA A 48 6.07 -3.10 -5.26
C ALA A 48 7.40 -3.85 -5.13
N ARG A 49 8.05 -3.73 -3.96
CA ARG A 49 9.31 -4.43 -3.68
C ARG A 49 9.15 -5.94 -3.74
N ASN A 50 8.09 -6.46 -3.13
CA ASN A 50 7.79 -7.89 -3.13
C ASN A 50 7.44 -8.39 -4.53
N LEU A 51 6.65 -7.64 -5.30
CA LEU A 51 6.36 -7.95 -6.70
C LEU A 51 7.64 -8.02 -7.54
N HIS A 52 8.53 -7.03 -7.41
CA HIS A 52 9.81 -7.02 -8.11
C HIS A 52 10.71 -8.19 -7.70
N ARG A 53 10.78 -8.50 -6.40
CA ARG A 53 11.53 -9.67 -5.91
C ARG A 53 10.93 -10.99 -6.41
N ALA A 54 9.60 -11.11 -6.43
CA ALA A 54 8.91 -12.27 -6.99
C ALA A 54 9.20 -12.41 -8.49
N ALA A 55 9.19 -11.32 -9.25
CA ALA A 55 9.56 -11.34 -10.68
C ALA A 55 10.99 -11.87 -10.89
N LYS A 56 11.95 -11.41 -10.08
CA LYS A 56 13.33 -11.92 -10.11
C LYS A 56 13.42 -13.41 -9.79
N ILE A 57 12.70 -13.88 -8.77
CA ILE A 57 12.66 -15.31 -8.41
C ILE A 57 12.06 -16.13 -9.55
N LEU A 58 10.97 -15.68 -10.16
CA LEU A 58 10.33 -16.37 -11.28
C LEU A 58 11.26 -16.48 -12.49
N MET A 59 12.02 -15.43 -12.81
CA MET A 59 13.02 -15.51 -13.88
C MET A 59 14.16 -16.49 -13.55
N ALA A 60 14.66 -16.47 -12.30
CA ALA A 60 15.81 -17.27 -11.91
C ALA A 60 15.50 -18.76 -11.68
N GLU A 61 14.34 -19.06 -11.10
CA GLU A 61 13.99 -20.42 -10.62
C GLU A 61 12.91 -21.10 -11.47
N TYR A 62 12.10 -20.33 -12.20
CA TYR A 62 10.95 -20.84 -12.96
C TYR A 62 11.02 -20.51 -14.46
N GLY A 63 12.18 -20.07 -14.97
CA GLY A 63 12.38 -19.78 -16.39
C GLY A 63 11.50 -18.63 -16.93
N GLY A 64 10.99 -17.77 -16.05
CA GLY A 64 10.06 -16.70 -16.41
C GLY A 64 8.59 -17.12 -16.50
N GLU A 65 8.25 -18.34 -16.12
CA GLU A 65 6.86 -18.80 -16.04
C GLU A 65 6.29 -18.65 -14.63
N ILE A 66 5.01 -18.29 -14.54
CA ILE A 66 4.28 -18.26 -13.26
C ILE A 66 3.82 -19.70 -12.96
N PRO A 67 4.18 -20.30 -11.82
CA PRO A 67 3.78 -21.67 -11.53
C PRO A 67 2.27 -21.76 -11.27
N ALA A 68 1.64 -22.75 -11.90
CA ALA A 68 0.23 -23.10 -11.68
C ALA A 68 0.05 -24.01 -10.44
N ASP A 69 0.76 -23.70 -9.36
CA ASP A 69 0.78 -24.46 -8.11
C ASP A 69 0.64 -23.53 -6.88
N LEU A 70 -0.20 -23.93 -5.93
CA LEU A 70 -0.51 -23.11 -4.76
C LEU A 70 0.70 -22.95 -3.83
N GLU A 71 1.46 -24.02 -3.59
CA GLU A 71 2.59 -23.98 -2.66
C GLU A 71 3.73 -23.14 -3.22
N ALA A 72 4.03 -23.29 -4.51
CA ALA A 72 5.02 -22.49 -5.22
C ALA A 72 4.64 -21.00 -5.20
N LEU A 73 3.39 -20.66 -5.50
CA LEU A 73 2.91 -19.27 -5.43
C LEU A 73 3.01 -18.69 -4.02
N LEU A 74 2.70 -19.46 -2.98
CA LEU A 74 2.80 -19.02 -1.58
C LEU A 74 4.23 -18.75 -1.11
N ARG A 75 5.24 -19.36 -1.76
CA ARG A 75 6.66 -19.08 -1.47
C ARG A 75 7.13 -17.75 -2.05
N LEU A 76 6.41 -17.20 -3.03
CA LEU A 76 6.79 -15.93 -3.67
C LEU A 76 6.49 -14.72 -2.75
N PRO A 77 7.43 -13.76 -2.65
CA PRO A 77 7.23 -12.57 -1.83
C PRO A 77 5.96 -11.80 -2.20
N GLY A 78 5.15 -11.48 -1.18
CA GLY A 78 3.94 -10.67 -1.37
C GLY A 78 2.72 -11.41 -1.93
N ILE A 79 2.84 -12.71 -2.21
CA ILE A 79 1.73 -13.57 -2.62
C ILE A 79 1.20 -14.32 -1.39
N GLY A 80 0.10 -13.82 -0.83
CA GLY A 80 -0.65 -14.54 0.21
C GLY A 80 -1.72 -15.47 -0.37
N ARG A 81 -2.34 -16.30 0.47
CA ARG A 81 -3.33 -17.32 0.08
C ARG A 81 -4.42 -16.81 -0.88
N SER A 82 -5.01 -15.65 -0.61
CA SER A 82 -6.04 -15.10 -1.50
C SER A 82 -5.49 -14.56 -2.83
N THR A 83 -4.23 -14.12 -2.88
CA THR A 83 -3.60 -13.68 -4.14
C THR A 83 -3.18 -14.90 -4.97
N ALA A 84 -2.64 -15.94 -4.34
CA ALA A 84 -2.37 -17.21 -5.01
C ALA A 84 -3.66 -17.81 -5.59
N GLY A 85 -4.75 -17.85 -4.82
CA GLY A 85 -6.05 -18.31 -5.32
C GLY A 85 -6.58 -17.48 -6.49
N ALA A 86 -6.40 -16.15 -6.46
CA ALA A 86 -6.78 -15.30 -7.59
C ALA A 86 -5.92 -15.55 -8.83
N ILE A 87 -4.62 -15.80 -8.69
CA ILE A 87 -3.73 -16.13 -9.82
C ILE A 87 -4.12 -17.48 -10.42
N LEU A 88 -4.27 -18.52 -9.59
CA LEU A 88 -4.64 -19.87 -10.04
C LEU A 88 -6.00 -19.88 -10.74
N SER A 89 -6.99 -19.20 -10.15
CA SER A 89 -8.32 -19.14 -10.71
C SER A 89 -8.38 -18.26 -11.97
N LEU A 90 -7.97 -16.99 -11.91
CA LEU A 90 -8.13 -16.09 -13.05
C LEU A 90 -7.13 -16.35 -14.19
N GLY A 91 -5.93 -16.82 -13.86
CA GLY A 91 -4.86 -17.08 -14.83
C GLY A 91 -4.86 -18.50 -15.39
N PHE A 92 -5.31 -19.50 -14.63
CA PHE A 92 -5.22 -20.92 -15.00
C PHE A 92 -6.57 -21.65 -14.93
N ASP A 93 -7.68 -20.95 -14.65
CA ASP A 93 -9.03 -21.51 -14.45
C ASP A 93 -9.10 -22.67 -13.45
N GLN A 94 -8.15 -22.71 -12.51
CA GLN A 94 -8.10 -23.76 -11.48
C GLN A 94 -9.04 -23.47 -10.32
N PRO A 95 -9.60 -24.51 -9.68
CA PRO A 95 -10.41 -24.35 -8.47
C PRO A 95 -9.52 -23.92 -7.31
N ALA A 96 -9.44 -22.61 -7.09
CA ALA A 96 -8.73 -22.02 -5.97
C ALA A 96 -9.53 -20.90 -5.28
N PRO A 97 -9.80 -21.00 -3.97
CA PRO A 97 -10.63 -20.01 -3.28
C PRO A 97 -9.90 -18.69 -3.05
N ILE A 98 -10.66 -17.59 -3.10
CA ILE A 98 -10.21 -16.26 -2.71
C ILE A 98 -10.90 -15.82 -1.41
N LEU A 99 -10.27 -14.90 -0.67
CA LEU A 99 -10.87 -14.32 0.54
C LEU A 99 -10.35 -12.90 0.79
N ASP A 100 -10.70 -11.99 -0.12
CA ASP A 100 -10.42 -10.57 0.03
C ASP A 100 -11.44 -9.88 0.96
N GLY A 101 -11.31 -8.56 1.16
CA GLY A 101 -12.25 -7.81 2.01
C GLY A 101 -13.70 -7.78 1.50
N ASN A 102 -13.92 -7.97 0.19
CA ASN A 102 -15.25 -8.05 -0.40
C ASN A 102 -15.90 -9.40 -0.10
N VAL A 103 -15.15 -10.49 -0.32
CA VAL A 103 -15.59 -11.86 -0.04
C VAL A 103 -15.80 -12.08 1.46
N LYS A 104 -14.88 -11.59 2.32
CA LYS A 104 -15.05 -11.63 3.79
C LYS A 104 -16.36 -11.00 4.24
N ARG A 105 -16.75 -9.85 3.65
CA ARG A 105 -18.01 -9.17 3.95
C ARG A 105 -19.22 -9.95 3.44
N LEU A 106 -19.15 -10.46 2.22
CA LEU A 106 -20.22 -11.28 1.65
C LEU A 106 -20.52 -12.49 2.53
N TRP A 107 -19.50 -13.28 2.88
CA TRP A 107 -19.66 -14.45 3.75
C TRP A 107 -20.14 -14.10 5.14
N SER A 108 -19.62 -13.02 5.73
CA SER A 108 -20.11 -12.55 7.04
C SER A 108 -21.60 -12.22 7.00
N ARG A 109 -22.09 -11.56 5.94
CA ARG A 109 -23.52 -11.22 5.81
C ARG A 109 -24.38 -12.42 5.44
N LEU A 110 -23.99 -13.19 4.43
CA LEU A 110 -24.73 -14.36 3.95
C LEU A 110 -24.93 -15.38 5.08
N HIS A 111 -23.88 -15.62 5.89
CA HIS A 111 -23.90 -16.59 6.99
C HIS A 111 -24.15 -15.99 8.38
N GLY A 112 -24.41 -14.68 8.49
CA GLY A 112 -24.70 -14.03 9.77
C GLY A 112 -23.56 -14.13 10.81
N LEU A 113 -22.30 -14.02 10.39
CA LEU A 113 -21.14 -14.14 11.28
C LEU A 113 -20.99 -12.89 12.17
N LYS A 114 -21.40 -13.01 13.43
CA LYS A 114 -21.32 -11.94 14.46
C LYS A 114 -19.98 -11.84 15.19
N GLU A 115 -19.04 -12.71 14.89
CA GLU A 115 -17.68 -12.60 15.42
C GLU A 115 -16.85 -11.58 14.60
N ARG A 116 -15.80 -11.03 15.23
CA ARG A 116 -14.86 -10.16 14.52
C ARG A 116 -14.08 -10.95 13.48
N LEU A 117 -13.96 -10.40 12.27
CA LEU A 117 -13.29 -11.10 11.17
C LEU A 117 -11.75 -11.20 11.30
N ASP A 118 -11.16 -10.55 12.31
CA ASP A 118 -9.73 -10.66 12.61
C ASP A 118 -9.39 -11.74 13.66
N THR A 119 -10.37 -12.54 14.09
CA THR A 119 -10.11 -13.71 14.93
C THR A 119 -9.72 -14.92 14.06
N ALA A 120 -8.88 -15.80 14.61
CA ALA A 120 -8.50 -17.05 13.94
C ALA A 120 -9.71 -17.98 13.71
N SER A 121 -10.72 -17.92 14.58
CA SER A 121 -11.99 -18.64 14.42
C SER A 121 -12.74 -18.16 13.17
N ALA A 122 -12.99 -16.85 13.06
CA ALA A 122 -13.68 -16.24 11.93
C ALA A 122 -12.92 -16.51 10.62
N GLU A 123 -11.60 -16.37 10.63
CA GLU A 123 -10.79 -16.60 9.44
C GLU A 123 -10.87 -18.05 8.96
N ARG A 124 -10.78 -19.04 9.86
CA ARG A 124 -10.99 -20.46 9.50
C ARG A 124 -12.38 -20.70 8.88
N ARG A 125 -13.43 -20.14 9.49
CA ARG A 125 -14.80 -20.29 9.00
C ARG A 125 -15.00 -19.65 7.63
N LEU A 126 -14.47 -18.45 7.42
CA LEU A 126 -14.54 -17.74 6.14
C LEU A 126 -13.79 -18.48 5.01
N TRP A 127 -12.62 -19.06 5.31
CA TRP A 127 -11.91 -19.90 4.36
C TRP A 127 -12.68 -21.19 4.03
N ALA A 128 -13.28 -21.84 5.03
CA ALA A 128 -14.11 -23.02 4.81
C ALA A 128 -15.32 -22.71 3.90
N LEU A 129 -15.96 -21.55 4.09
CA LEU A 129 -17.04 -21.09 3.20
C LEU A 129 -16.56 -20.84 1.76
N SER A 130 -15.37 -20.26 1.61
CA SER A 130 -14.80 -20.00 0.28
C SER A 130 -14.44 -21.29 -0.47
N VAL A 131 -14.03 -22.33 0.26
CA VAL A 131 -13.83 -23.69 -0.30
C VAL A 131 -15.17 -24.35 -0.61
N HIS A 132 -16.16 -24.22 0.27
CA HIS A 132 -17.47 -24.86 0.11
C HIS A 132 -18.20 -24.41 -1.15
N TYR A 133 -18.12 -23.11 -1.51
CA TYR A 133 -18.80 -22.57 -2.69
C TYR A 133 -17.96 -22.58 -3.96
N LEU A 134 -16.76 -23.18 -3.92
CA LEU A 134 -15.90 -23.24 -5.09
C LEU A 134 -16.55 -24.16 -6.14
N PRO A 135 -16.73 -23.68 -7.39
CA PRO A 135 -17.33 -24.50 -8.42
C PRO A 135 -16.31 -25.54 -8.94
N ARG A 136 -16.80 -26.51 -9.71
CA ARG A 136 -15.94 -27.46 -10.43
C ARG A 136 -15.41 -26.89 -11.75
N GLU A 137 -16.16 -25.99 -12.37
CA GLU A 137 -15.91 -25.39 -13.68
C GLU A 137 -16.13 -23.88 -13.62
N ARG A 138 -15.60 -23.14 -14.60
CA ARG A 138 -15.75 -21.67 -14.70
C ARG A 138 -15.22 -20.95 -13.46
N ASN A 139 -14.06 -21.39 -12.95
CA ASN A 139 -13.46 -20.89 -11.72
C ASN A 139 -13.08 -19.41 -11.85
N ALA A 140 -12.52 -19.03 -13.00
CA ALA A 140 -12.16 -17.65 -13.31
C ALA A 140 -13.39 -16.73 -13.27
N GLU A 141 -14.48 -17.13 -13.95
CA GLU A 141 -15.73 -16.37 -13.98
C GLU A 141 -16.36 -16.27 -12.60
N TYR A 142 -16.44 -17.37 -11.85
CA TYR A 142 -16.93 -17.38 -10.47
C TYR A 142 -16.13 -16.43 -9.58
N THR A 143 -14.81 -16.48 -9.68
CA THR A 143 -13.90 -15.67 -8.86
C THR A 143 -14.06 -14.19 -9.16
N GLN A 144 -14.12 -13.82 -10.44
CA GLN A 144 -14.38 -12.43 -10.84
C GLN A 144 -15.78 -11.98 -10.42
N ALA A 145 -16.80 -12.82 -10.62
CA ALA A 145 -18.17 -12.53 -10.22
C ALA A 145 -18.28 -12.30 -8.71
N LEU A 146 -17.58 -13.10 -7.90
CA LEU A 146 -17.56 -12.98 -6.45
C LEU A 146 -16.92 -11.64 -5.99
N MET A 147 -15.80 -11.25 -6.62
CA MET A 147 -15.16 -9.95 -6.38
C MET A 147 -16.08 -8.78 -6.78
N ASP A 148 -16.66 -8.85 -7.98
CA ASP A 148 -17.57 -7.85 -8.52
C ASP A 148 -18.84 -7.71 -7.70
N PHE A 149 -19.41 -8.83 -7.25
CA PHE A 149 -20.61 -8.87 -6.43
C PHE A 149 -20.40 -8.12 -5.12
N GLY A 150 -19.28 -8.37 -4.43
CA GLY A 150 -18.93 -7.63 -3.23
C GLY A 150 -18.65 -6.14 -3.51
N ALA A 151 -18.05 -5.81 -4.66
CA ALA A 151 -17.74 -4.43 -5.01
C ALA A 151 -18.97 -3.59 -5.43
N LYS A 152 -19.97 -4.20 -6.08
CA LYS A 152 -21.09 -3.51 -6.74
C LYS A 152 -22.46 -3.73 -6.09
N ILE A 153 -22.71 -4.91 -5.52
CA ILE A 153 -24.02 -5.30 -4.95
C ILE A 153 -23.95 -5.32 -3.42
N CYS A 154 -23.15 -6.22 -2.85
CA CYS A 154 -22.96 -6.34 -1.41
C CYS A 154 -21.87 -5.35 -0.93
N THR A 155 -22.08 -4.06 -1.20
CA THR A 155 -21.13 -2.99 -0.87
C THR A 155 -21.06 -2.75 0.64
N ARG A 156 -19.98 -2.12 1.10
CA ARG A 156 -19.79 -1.78 2.53
C ARG A 156 -20.92 -0.90 3.05
N THR A 157 -21.22 0.17 2.33
CA THR A 157 -22.24 1.19 2.64
C THR A 157 -23.31 1.17 1.56
N HIS A 158 -24.57 1.20 1.96
CA HIS A 158 -25.74 1.15 1.06
C HIS A 158 -25.69 -0.04 0.08
N PRO A 159 -25.67 -1.30 0.58
CA PRO A 159 -25.75 -2.47 -0.29
C PRO A 159 -27.11 -2.55 -0.99
N ARG A 160 -27.11 -3.06 -2.23
CA ARG A 160 -28.31 -3.18 -3.07
C ARG A 160 -29.06 -4.47 -2.75
N CYS A 161 -29.55 -4.61 -1.53
CA CYS A 161 -30.17 -5.85 -1.06
C CYS A 161 -31.45 -6.24 -1.82
N LEU A 162 -32.20 -5.27 -2.33
CA LEU A 162 -33.42 -5.51 -3.11
C LEU A 162 -33.13 -6.06 -4.52
N GLU A 163 -31.93 -5.82 -5.05
CA GLU A 163 -31.46 -6.32 -6.36
C GLU A 163 -30.57 -7.57 -6.19
N CYS A 164 -30.39 -8.05 -4.96
CA CYS A 164 -29.43 -9.07 -4.60
C CYS A 164 -30.00 -10.46 -4.89
N VAL A 165 -29.39 -11.21 -5.82
CA VAL A 165 -29.80 -12.59 -6.14
C VAL A 165 -29.64 -13.58 -4.97
N LEU A 166 -28.94 -13.19 -3.90
CA LEU A 166 -28.76 -13.99 -2.68
C LEU A 166 -29.65 -13.51 -1.53
N GLN A 167 -30.59 -12.59 -1.77
CA GLN A 167 -31.42 -11.95 -0.74
C GLN A 167 -32.14 -12.97 0.14
N ASP A 168 -32.79 -13.97 -0.46
CA ASP A 168 -33.57 -14.99 0.24
C ASP A 168 -32.70 -15.87 1.14
N ALA A 169 -31.47 -16.17 0.69
CA ALA A 169 -30.51 -16.98 1.44
C ALA A 169 -29.74 -16.17 2.51
N CYS A 170 -29.68 -14.85 2.40
CA CYS A 170 -28.86 -13.98 3.25
C CYS A 170 -29.40 -13.85 4.68
N LEU A 171 -28.71 -14.45 5.65
CA LEU A 171 -29.05 -14.36 7.08
C LEU A 171 -29.05 -12.91 7.58
N ALA A 172 -28.05 -12.10 7.21
CA ALA A 172 -28.02 -10.70 7.62
C ALA A 172 -29.20 -9.90 7.06
N HIS A 173 -29.69 -10.22 5.86
CA HIS A 173 -30.87 -9.56 5.31
C HIS A 173 -32.13 -9.95 6.09
N ARG A 174 -32.38 -11.26 6.26
CA ARG A 174 -33.56 -11.75 7.00
C ARG A 174 -33.60 -11.31 8.46
N SER A 175 -32.45 -11.10 9.08
CA SER A 175 -32.34 -10.71 10.49
C SER A 175 -32.06 -9.22 10.72
N GLY A 176 -32.00 -8.40 9.66
CA GLY A 176 -31.75 -6.95 9.78
C GLY A 176 -30.31 -6.54 10.11
N TRP A 177 -29.33 -7.46 10.09
CA TRP A 177 -27.94 -7.20 10.49
C TRP A 177 -27.02 -6.70 9.38
N VAL A 178 -27.54 -6.32 8.21
CA VAL A 178 -26.72 -5.93 7.05
C VAL A 178 -25.80 -4.74 7.36
N ALA A 179 -26.28 -3.77 8.14
CA ALA A 179 -25.51 -2.59 8.55
C ALA A 179 -24.49 -2.90 9.68
N GLU A 180 -24.78 -3.92 10.49
CA GLU A 180 -23.94 -4.33 11.62
C GLU A 180 -22.79 -5.25 11.20
N LEU A 181 -22.96 -5.97 10.10
CA LEU A 181 -21.99 -6.94 9.61
C LEU A 181 -21.16 -6.41 8.43
N PRO A 182 -19.83 -6.62 8.45
CA PRO A 182 -19.08 -7.35 9.46
C PRO A 182 -18.81 -6.54 10.73
N VAL A 183 -18.66 -7.23 11.86
CA VAL A 183 -18.37 -6.59 13.15
C VAL A 183 -17.03 -5.83 13.08
N ALA A 184 -17.12 -4.51 13.25
CA ALA A 184 -15.97 -3.63 13.20
C ALA A 184 -15.08 -3.80 14.43
N ARG A 185 -13.78 -3.58 14.26
CA ARG A 185 -12.84 -3.45 15.37
C ARG A 185 -12.85 -2.02 15.88
N ALA A 186 -13.08 -1.81 17.18
CA ALA A 186 -12.73 -0.55 17.83
C ALA A 186 -11.21 -0.35 17.74
N ARG A 187 -10.76 0.71 17.07
CA ARG A 187 -9.34 1.06 16.95
C ARG A 187 -9.13 2.47 17.48
N GLN A 188 -8.42 2.60 18.61
CA GLN A 188 -7.63 3.81 18.84
C GLN A 188 -6.41 3.72 17.92
N LYS A 189 -6.25 4.72 17.05
CA LYS A 189 -5.05 4.83 16.22
C LYS A 189 -3.97 5.51 17.08
N PRO A 190 -2.81 4.87 17.31
CA PRO A 190 -1.68 5.55 17.92
C PRO A 190 -1.35 6.83 17.15
N VAL A 191 -0.92 7.86 17.87
CA VAL A 191 -0.44 9.11 17.29
C VAL A 191 1.09 9.10 17.35
N LYS A 192 1.75 9.47 16.25
CA LYS A 192 3.20 9.63 16.16
C LYS A 192 3.52 11.06 15.77
N PHE A 193 4.62 11.58 16.30
CA PHE A 193 5.17 12.88 15.96
C PHE A 193 6.48 12.69 15.20
N SER A 194 6.80 13.59 14.29
CA SER A 194 8.06 13.61 13.56
C SER A 194 8.43 15.03 13.15
N TYR A 195 9.71 15.34 13.17
CA TYR A 195 10.23 16.67 12.84
C TYR A 195 11.13 16.54 11.63
N TRP A 196 10.85 17.30 10.57
CA TRP A 196 11.52 17.16 9.28
C TRP A 196 12.40 18.37 9.01
N LEU A 197 13.67 18.15 8.66
CA LEU A 197 14.56 19.24 8.27
C LEU A 197 14.56 19.40 6.76
N LEU A 198 14.12 20.56 6.29
CA LEU A 198 14.15 20.96 4.89
C LEU A 198 15.38 21.86 4.71
N LEU A 199 16.46 21.28 4.20
CA LEU A 199 17.64 22.06 3.82
C LEU A 199 17.46 22.57 2.41
N ARG A 200 17.55 23.89 2.25
CA ARG A 200 17.45 24.55 0.95
C ARG A 200 18.79 25.18 0.59
N ASP A 201 19.31 24.88 -0.60
CA ASP A 201 20.52 25.53 -1.11
C ASP A 201 20.20 26.84 -1.86
N GLU A 202 21.26 27.54 -2.29
CA GLU A 202 21.16 28.80 -3.05
C GLU A 202 20.35 28.64 -4.35
N ASP A 203 20.42 27.47 -4.99
CA ASP A 203 19.66 27.12 -6.21
C ASP A 203 18.19 26.79 -5.93
N GLY A 204 17.76 26.83 -4.66
CA GLY A 204 16.41 26.50 -4.21
C GLY A 204 16.08 25.00 -4.27
N ARG A 205 17.08 24.12 -4.36
CA ARG A 205 16.93 22.67 -4.25
C ARG A 205 16.76 22.28 -2.78
N ILE A 206 16.01 21.20 -2.56
CA ILE A 206 15.79 20.62 -1.24
C ILE A 206 16.59 19.33 -1.12
N TYR A 207 17.33 19.19 -0.02
CA TYR A 207 18.05 17.96 0.32
C TYR A 207 17.09 16.85 0.74
N LEU A 208 17.26 15.66 0.16
CA LEU A 208 16.49 14.46 0.46
C LEU A 208 17.43 13.28 0.64
N GLU A 209 17.03 12.33 1.48
CA GLU A 209 17.71 11.06 1.69
C GLU A 209 16.81 9.89 1.33
N GLN A 210 17.42 8.80 0.87
CA GLN A 210 16.71 7.55 0.68
C GLN A 210 16.45 6.89 2.04
N ARG A 211 15.17 6.59 2.32
CA ARG A 211 14.77 5.91 3.56
C ARG A 211 15.37 4.50 3.61
N PRO A 212 15.69 3.98 4.82
CA PRO A 212 16.19 2.61 4.99
C PRO A 212 15.35 1.56 4.25
N PRO A 213 15.92 0.40 3.88
CA PRO A 213 15.20 -0.64 3.13
C PRO A 213 14.07 -1.31 3.93
N VAL A 214 13.97 -1.02 5.23
CA VAL A 214 12.93 -1.48 6.14
C VAL A 214 12.21 -0.32 6.82
N GLY A 215 10.95 -0.52 7.19
CA GLY A 215 10.13 0.48 7.86
C GLY A 215 9.28 1.35 6.94
N ILE A 216 8.85 2.51 7.47
CA ILE A 216 7.93 3.42 6.78
C ILE A 216 8.63 4.08 5.60
N TRP A 217 7.97 4.03 4.45
CA TRP A 217 8.46 4.57 3.18
C TRP A 217 9.82 4.02 2.74
N ALA A 218 10.12 2.77 3.13
CA ALA A 218 11.39 2.15 2.81
C ALA A 218 11.76 2.25 1.31
N GLY A 219 12.98 2.70 1.03
CA GLY A 219 13.51 2.94 -0.32
C GLY A 219 13.00 4.19 -1.03
N LEU A 220 12.08 4.95 -0.43
CA LEU A 220 11.61 6.23 -0.98
C LEU A 220 12.46 7.39 -0.52
N TRP A 221 12.39 8.50 -1.26
CA TRP A 221 13.10 9.74 -0.95
C TRP A 221 12.27 10.62 -0.02
N ALA A 222 12.87 11.12 1.06
CA ALA A 222 12.21 11.98 2.03
C ALA A 222 13.22 12.95 2.68
N PRO A 223 12.75 14.06 3.26
CA PRO A 223 13.59 14.87 4.12
C PRO A 223 14.12 14.06 5.32
N PRO A 224 15.33 14.39 5.81
CA PRO A 224 15.82 13.84 7.07
C PRO A 224 14.86 14.20 8.22
N GLN A 225 14.71 13.28 9.18
CA GLN A 225 13.70 13.40 10.24
C GLN A 225 14.19 12.90 11.60
N TRP A 226 13.61 13.49 12.65
CA TRP A 226 13.81 13.15 14.05
C TRP A 226 12.48 12.94 14.77
N ASP A 227 12.55 12.33 15.95
CA ASP A 227 11.39 12.01 16.78
C ASP A 227 11.01 13.15 17.74
N SER A 228 11.89 14.15 17.92
CA SER A 228 11.65 15.34 18.74
C SER A 228 12.21 16.61 18.10
N ARG A 229 11.70 17.76 18.54
CA ARG A 229 12.17 19.08 18.10
C ARG A 229 13.61 19.31 18.55
N GLU A 230 13.90 18.97 19.79
CA GLU A 230 15.21 19.15 20.43
C GLU A 230 16.28 18.34 19.72
N ALA A 231 15.96 17.12 19.29
CA ALA A 231 16.87 16.27 18.51
C ALA A 231 17.20 16.86 17.14
N LEU A 232 16.21 17.47 16.46
CA LEU A 232 16.43 18.17 15.19
C LEU A 232 17.30 19.41 15.39
N GLU A 233 16.99 20.23 16.40
CA GLU A 233 17.74 21.46 16.70
C GLU A 233 19.19 21.15 17.10
N ALA A 234 19.43 20.10 17.90
CA ALA A 234 20.77 19.63 18.23
C ALA A 234 21.54 19.17 16.98
N GLN A 235 20.87 18.48 16.05
CA GLN A 235 21.53 18.12 14.79
C GLN A 235 21.83 19.34 13.93
N CYS A 236 20.95 20.36 13.91
CA CYS A 236 21.24 21.60 13.19
C CYS A 236 22.51 22.28 13.74
N GLN A 237 22.66 22.35 15.06
CA GLN A 237 23.88 22.88 15.69
C GLN A 237 25.13 22.11 15.25
N ASN A 238 25.08 20.77 15.19
CA ASN A 238 26.18 19.94 14.71
C ASN A 238 26.55 20.21 13.23
N LEU A 239 25.60 20.69 12.43
CA LEU A 239 25.81 21.10 11.03
C LEU A 239 26.24 22.57 10.89
N GLY A 240 26.45 23.30 12.00
CA GLY A 240 26.72 24.74 11.98
C GLY A 240 25.50 25.61 11.70
N ILE A 241 24.29 25.04 11.68
CA ILE A 241 23.04 25.76 11.49
C ILE A 241 22.51 26.21 12.85
N ARG A 242 22.40 27.52 13.05
CA ARG A 242 21.83 28.12 14.26
C ARG A 242 20.32 27.82 14.36
N PRO A 243 19.82 27.12 15.40
CA PRO A 243 18.40 26.77 15.51
C PRO A 243 17.43 27.95 15.45
N GLU A 244 17.87 29.13 15.87
CA GLU A 244 17.07 30.36 15.85
C GLU A 244 16.78 30.86 14.42
N THR A 245 17.56 30.39 13.45
CA THR A 245 17.38 30.71 12.02
C THR A 245 16.41 29.75 11.31
N LEU A 246 15.97 28.68 12.00
CA LEU A 246 15.00 27.74 11.45
C LEU A 246 13.63 28.40 11.30
N THR A 247 13.07 28.32 10.09
CA THR A 247 11.69 28.71 9.85
C THR A 247 10.79 27.49 10.02
N TRP A 248 10.11 27.41 11.16
CA TRP A 248 9.15 26.34 11.45
C TRP A 248 7.88 26.52 10.62
N LEU A 249 7.52 25.51 9.84
CA LEU A 249 6.27 25.47 9.09
C LEU A 249 5.16 24.86 9.96
N PRO A 250 3.88 25.16 9.67
CA PRO A 250 2.76 24.58 10.40
C PRO A 250 2.82 23.05 10.43
N ALA A 251 2.48 22.48 11.59
CA ALA A 251 2.35 21.03 11.76
C ALA A 251 1.25 20.48 10.84
N ARG A 252 1.48 19.28 10.31
CA ARG A 252 0.60 18.64 9.32
C ARG A 252 0.26 17.23 9.72
N GLU A 253 -0.87 16.76 9.22
CA GLU A 253 -1.36 15.41 9.49
C GLU A 253 -1.24 14.51 8.26
N HIS A 254 -0.83 13.26 8.48
CA HIS A 254 -0.91 12.19 7.50
C HIS A 254 -1.39 10.88 8.14
N GLY A 255 -2.56 10.42 7.69
CA GLY A 255 -3.16 9.18 8.18
C GLY A 255 -2.58 7.93 7.53
N PHE A 256 -2.10 7.00 8.36
CA PHE A 256 -1.84 5.62 7.96
C PHE A 256 -3.00 4.71 8.42
N SER A 257 -3.05 3.50 7.86
CA SER A 257 -4.05 2.50 8.27
C SER A 257 -3.90 2.05 9.73
N HIS A 258 -2.72 2.22 10.32
CA HIS A 258 -2.36 1.70 11.64
C HIS A 258 -1.92 2.77 12.66
N TYR A 259 -1.68 4.02 12.25
CA TYR A 259 -1.41 5.16 13.15
C TYR A 259 -1.66 6.49 12.42
N LEU A 260 -1.65 7.60 13.17
CA LEU A 260 -1.70 8.96 12.65
C LEU A 260 -0.34 9.62 12.81
N LEU A 261 0.21 10.23 11.75
CA LEU A 261 1.46 10.98 11.81
C LEU A 261 1.17 12.47 11.84
N TYR A 262 1.59 13.15 12.91
CA TYR A 262 1.83 14.59 12.88
C TYR A 262 3.29 14.83 12.54
N TYR A 263 3.54 15.66 11.52
CA TYR A 263 4.89 16.05 11.17
C TYR A 263 5.02 17.57 11.10
N THR A 264 6.13 18.08 11.62
CA THR A 264 6.44 19.51 11.66
C THR A 264 7.72 19.78 10.88
N PRO A 265 7.64 20.44 9.72
CA PRO A 265 8.82 20.79 8.96
C PRO A 265 9.53 22.04 9.51
N ALA A 266 10.86 22.03 9.49
CA ALA A 266 11.72 23.17 9.73
C ALA A 266 12.54 23.46 8.47
N LEU A 267 12.43 24.67 7.93
CA LEU A 267 13.21 25.11 6.79
C LEU A 267 14.49 25.82 7.27
N ALA A 268 15.62 25.42 6.72
CA ALA A 268 16.91 26.09 6.90
C ALA A 268 17.54 26.39 5.55
N GLN A 269 18.14 27.57 5.42
CA GLN A 269 18.99 27.91 4.27
C GLN A 269 20.40 27.37 4.54
N LEU A 270 20.93 26.64 3.57
CA LEU A 270 22.26 26.10 3.63
C LEU A 270 23.24 27.08 2.97
N VAL A 271 24.22 27.54 3.75
CA VAL A 271 25.22 28.55 3.33
C VAL A 271 26.58 27.91 3.01
N GLU A 272 26.83 26.69 3.49
CA GLU A 272 28.08 25.95 3.33
C GLU A 272 27.83 24.51 2.84
N PRO A 273 28.82 23.82 2.23
CA PRO A 273 28.63 22.44 1.78
C PRO A 273 28.23 21.52 2.94
N LEU A 274 27.10 20.82 2.75
CA LEU A 274 26.54 19.94 3.77
C LEU A 274 27.45 18.71 3.98
N PRO A 275 27.91 18.42 5.21
CA PRO A 275 28.41 17.09 5.51
C PRO A 275 27.26 16.08 5.39
N MET A 276 27.59 14.83 5.07
CA MET A 276 26.60 13.76 4.99
C MET A 276 25.86 13.61 6.35
N LEU A 277 24.55 13.84 6.33
CA LEU A 277 23.70 13.88 7.53
C LEU A 277 23.51 12.50 8.17
N HIS A 278 23.12 11.53 7.33
CA HIS A 278 23.06 10.12 7.66
C HIS A 278 23.86 9.33 6.62
N ASP A 279 24.42 8.18 7.00
CA ASP A 279 25.10 7.25 6.09
C ASP A 279 24.10 6.58 5.14
N ARG A 280 23.61 7.35 4.16
CA ARG A 280 22.53 7.00 3.24
C ARG A 280 22.72 7.74 1.91
N PRO A 281 22.22 7.16 0.79
CA PRO A 281 22.13 7.89 -0.46
C PRO A 281 21.32 9.18 -0.28
N ALA A 282 21.86 10.28 -0.79
CA ALA A 282 21.27 11.60 -0.69
C ALA A 282 21.26 12.31 -2.04
N CYS A 283 20.31 13.23 -2.24
CA CYS A 283 20.20 14.02 -3.45
C CYS A 283 19.62 15.41 -3.18
N TRP A 284 19.90 16.35 -4.10
CA TRP A 284 19.31 17.68 -4.13
C TRP A 284 18.24 17.76 -5.21
N LEU A 285 17.00 18.06 -4.83
CA LEU A 285 15.86 18.10 -5.75
C LEU A 285 15.26 19.49 -5.85
N LYS A 286 15.12 20.03 -7.07
CA LYS A 286 14.29 21.23 -7.29
C LYS A 286 12.82 20.87 -7.04
N PRO A 287 12.08 21.61 -6.20
CA PRO A 287 10.68 21.33 -5.91
C PRO A 287 9.79 21.13 -7.16
N LYS A 288 10.04 21.92 -8.22
CA LYS A 288 9.33 21.85 -9.51
C LYS A 288 9.60 20.57 -10.33
N THR A 289 10.69 19.86 -10.06
CA THR A 289 11.12 18.66 -10.80
C THR A 289 10.77 17.35 -10.06
N SER A 290 9.88 17.42 -9.07
CA SER A 290 9.54 16.30 -8.17
C SER A 290 8.91 15.06 -8.83
N SER A 291 8.63 15.09 -10.13
CA SER A 291 8.09 13.94 -10.87
C SER A 291 9.06 12.77 -11.05
N GLN A 292 10.38 13.02 -10.95
CA GLN A 292 11.43 12.03 -11.27
C GLN A 292 11.86 11.14 -10.10
N LEU A 293 11.38 11.38 -8.87
CA LEU A 293 11.75 10.60 -7.70
C LEU A 293 10.52 9.93 -7.07
N ALA A 294 10.73 8.72 -6.55
CA ALA A 294 9.72 8.01 -5.78
C ALA A 294 9.54 8.67 -4.40
N LEU A 295 8.60 9.62 -4.31
CA LEU A 295 8.32 10.40 -3.12
C LEU A 295 7.03 9.93 -2.41
N PRO A 296 7.00 9.88 -1.06
CA PRO A 296 5.76 9.74 -0.31
C PRO A 296 4.79 10.89 -0.58
N ALA A 297 3.49 10.60 -0.55
CA ALA A 297 2.44 11.62 -0.74
C ALA A 297 2.58 12.88 0.16
N PRO A 298 2.90 12.80 1.47
CA PRO A 298 3.09 14.01 2.27
C PRO A 298 4.34 14.81 1.85
N VAL A 299 5.42 14.15 1.42
CA VAL A 299 6.63 14.83 0.92
C VAL A 299 6.33 15.53 -0.40
N LYS A 300 5.64 14.87 -1.34
CA LYS A 300 5.28 15.46 -2.63
C LYS A 300 4.42 16.72 -2.47
N ARG A 301 3.44 16.69 -1.54
CA ARG A 301 2.63 17.87 -1.20
C ARG A 301 3.48 18.99 -0.61
N LEU A 302 4.34 18.67 0.35
CA LEU A 302 5.23 19.64 0.98
C LEU A 302 6.15 20.32 -0.03
N LEU A 303 6.76 19.56 -0.95
CA LEU A 303 7.61 20.14 -2.00
C LEU A 303 6.83 21.00 -2.99
N ALA A 304 5.60 20.61 -3.36
CA ALA A 304 4.78 21.42 -4.26
C ALA A 304 4.44 22.81 -3.68
N GLU A 305 4.36 22.94 -2.36
CA GLU A 305 4.10 24.21 -1.67
C GLU A 305 5.35 25.08 -1.50
N LEU A 306 6.54 24.49 -1.63
CA LEU A 306 7.82 25.20 -1.61
C LEU A 306 8.28 25.67 -3.00
N ALA A 307 7.57 25.25 -4.05
CA ALA A 307 7.86 25.50 -5.46
C ALA A 307 7.35 26.87 -5.95
#